data_AF-A0A653W598-F1
#
_entry.id   AF-A0A653W598-F1
#
_cell.length_a   1.000
_cell.length_b   1.000
_cell.length_c   1.000
_cell.angle_alpha   90.00
_cell.angle_beta   90.00
_cell.angle_gamma   90.00
#
_symmetry.space_group_name_H-M   'P 1'
#
loop_
_entity.id
_entity.type
_entity.pdbx_description
1 polymer ?
#
loop_
_entity_poly.entity_id
_entity_poly.type
_entity_poly.pdbx_seq_one_letter_code
_entity_poly.pdbx_strand_id
1 'polypeptide(L)'
;MKSEYLITFDSKDGICTSVDKFKNLLASHTSISLNKKEKIGFNGRDFPYQLAQGTLTDGSLYYDLTIEDTEPSEREIYTSLLKEVRRICAKISGRNIIVLHDGVGEDYCQAGYPIIYKTENLMRKLIAKFMAISIGYDWSDASTPKEVLESVRSDGRKEKTNFLQEVDFIQLSNFLFKKYTKSDAARFIDSLKEKGDDEIIKVGDLKHYSPFTNWEKYFAKKVNCDSEYLRTRWERLYEYRCKIAHCKGLSKQEFEDLTQISSDICEKIQAALDSIGDVHVEGDEREELAENFSGAASKSAADFIAKYNRLAELIQFVCLAASNESDMYTKHEANKTNIRMQSRYLCSVKGLIDKDMVALINHAQTFRNKVVHQVGISDISESELVEQASAIDLALETIGSLNFPHVEKMKGVDLRSSSSQQEVM
;
A
#
# COMPACT_ATOMS: atom_id res chain seq x y z
N MET A 1 -4.84 -7.17 34.48
CA MET A 1 -5.86 -7.21 33.40
C MET A 1 -7.23 -7.05 34.03
N LYS A 2 -8.16 -6.32 33.39
CA LYS A 2 -9.54 -6.13 33.88
C LYS A 2 -10.52 -6.64 32.84
N SER A 3 -11.57 -7.35 33.21
CA SER A 3 -12.63 -7.74 32.26
C SER A 3 -14.00 -7.44 32.82
N GLU A 4 -14.84 -6.83 32.01
CA GLU A 4 -16.13 -6.27 32.42
C GLU A 4 -17.25 -6.76 31.51
N TYR A 5 -18.31 -7.29 32.14
CA TYR A 5 -19.44 -7.89 31.46
C TYR A 5 -20.75 -7.32 31.97
N LEU A 6 -21.65 -7.01 31.05
CA LEU A 6 -23.04 -6.74 31.33
C LEU A 6 -23.87 -7.98 30.99
N ILE A 7 -24.41 -8.62 32.02
CA ILE A 7 -25.14 -9.88 31.94
C ILE A 7 -26.61 -9.59 32.26
N THR A 8 -27.52 -10.00 31.38
CA THR A 8 -28.96 -9.69 31.53
C THR A 8 -29.78 -10.95 31.73
N PHE A 9 -30.85 -10.86 32.52
CA PHE A 9 -31.83 -11.92 32.76
C PHE A 9 -33.23 -11.38 32.55
N ASP A 10 -34.10 -12.17 31.90
CA ASP A 10 -35.51 -11.83 31.79
C ASP A 10 -36.17 -11.92 33.17
N SER A 11 -36.91 -10.88 33.56
CA SER A 11 -37.60 -10.88 34.85
C SER A 11 -38.72 -11.92 34.93
N LYS A 12 -39.24 -12.38 33.78
CA LYS A 12 -40.28 -13.42 33.71
C LYS A 12 -39.78 -14.81 34.07
N ASP A 13 -38.50 -15.09 33.90
CA ASP A 13 -37.92 -16.42 34.15
C ASP A 13 -37.79 -16.72 35.65
N GLY A 14 -37.81 -15.69 36.51
CA GLY A 14 -37.66 -15.84 37.96
C GLY A 14 -36.26 -16.33 38.41
N ILE A 15 -35.29 -16.35 37.50
CA ILE A 15 -33.90 -16.78 37.71
C ILE A 15 -33.04 -15.58 38.09
N CYS A 16 -32.03 -15.78 38.95
CA CYS A 16 -31.06 -14.74 39.34
C CYS A 16 -31.70 -13.41 39.77
N THR A 17 -32.75 -13.47 40.60
CA THR A 17 -33.50 -12.29 41.06
C THR A 17 -32.75 -11.43 42.08
N SER A 18 -31.61 -11.89 42.60
CA SER A 18 -30.78 -11.16 43.57
C SER A 18 -29.30 -11.48 43.37
N VAL A 19 -28.44 -10.57 43.84
CA VAL A 19 -26.98 -10.76 43.90
C VAL A 19 -26.58 -12.13 44.44
N ASP A 20 -27.18 -12.60 45.54
CA ASP A 20 -26.83 -13.90 46.13
C ASP A 20 -27.20 -15.07 45.23
N LYS A 21 -28.35 -15.00 44.54
CA LYS A 21 -28.73 -16.02 43.54
C LYS A 21 -27.77 -16.02 42.36
N PHE A 22 -27.30 -14.85 41.91
CA PHE A 22 -26.30 -14.74 40.85
C PHE A 22 -24.94 -15.31 41.28
N LYS A 23 -24.49 -15.05 42.52
CA LYS A 23 -23.29 -15.68 43.08
C LYS A 23 -23.43 -17.21 43.15
N ASN A 24 -24.57 -17.69 43.62
CA ASN A 24 -24.86 -19.13 43.67
C ASN A 24 -24.89 -19.77 42.28
N LEU A 25 -25.35 -19.04 41.26
CA LEU A 25 -25.28 -19.48 39.87
C LEU A 25 -23.83 -19.72 39.45
N LEU A 26 -22.93 -18.76 39.68
CA LEU A 26 -21.52 -18.92 39.34
C LEU A 26 -20.87 -20.05 40.14
N ALA A 27 -21.16 -20.14 41.45
CA ALA A 27 -20.66 -21.18 42.34
C ALA A 27 -21.25 -22.59 42.08
N SER A 28 -22.25 -22.71 41.19
CA SER A 28 -22.77 -24.03 40.77
C SER A 28 -21.76 -24.82 39.94
N HIS A 29 -20.75 -24.14 39.37
CA HIS A 29 -19.64 -24.77 38.69
C HIS A 29 -18.58 -25.22 39.70
N THR A 30 -18.18 -26.49 39.65
CA THR A 30 -17.29 -27.13 40.64
C THR A 30 -15.97 -26.40 40.83
N SER A 31 -15.43 -25.78 39.78
CA SER A 31 -14.18 -25.02 39.83
C SER A 31 -14.30 -23.57 40.30
N ILE A 32 -15.51 -23.03 40.48
CA ILE A 32 -15.73 -21.62 40.86
C ILE A 32 -16.20 -21.56 42.30
N SER A 33 -15.58 -20.70 43.12
CA SER A 33 -16.00 -20.45 44.49
C SER A 33 -16.08 -18.94 44.78
N LEU A 34 -17.11 -18.50 45.50
CA LEU A 34 -17.27 -17.09 45.90
C LEU A 34 -17.29 -16.95 47.44
N ASN A 35 -16.52 -17.81 48.12
CA ASN A 35 -16.52 -17.96 49.57
C ASN A 35 -15.79 -16.82 50.31
N LYS A 36 -15.05 -15.98 49.58
CA LYS A 36 -14.28 -14.85 50.12
C LYS A 36 -14.98 -13.55 49.72
N LYS A 37 -15.03 -12.57 50.62
CA LYS A 37 -15.51 -11.23 50.28
C LYS A 37 -14.68 -10.70 49.10
N GLU A 38 -15.36 -10.35 48.01
CA GLU A 38 -14.80 -9.65 46.84
C GLU A 38 -13.76 -10.44 46.02
N LYS A 39 -13.67 -11.78 46.19
CA LYS A 39 -12.82 -12.63 45.35
C LYS A 39 -13.56 -13.85 44.79
N ILE A 40 -13.27 -14.17 43.54
CA ILE A 40 -13.67 -15.41 42.86
C ILE A 40 -12.49 -16.37 42.89
N GLY A 41 -12.65 -17.50 43.59
CA GLY A 41 -11.70 -18.59 43.55
C GLY A 41 -11.91 -19.46 42.31
N PHE A 42 -10.86 -19.70 41.53
CA PHE A 42 -10.88 -20.59 40.36
C PHE A 42 -9.58 -21.38 40.22
N ASN A 43 -9.68 -22.71 40.14
CA ASN A 43 -8.54 -23.62 40.00
C ASN A 43 -7.36 -23.33 40.97
N GLY A 44 -7.68 -23.01 42.22
CA GLY A 44 -6.68 -22.74 43.27
C GLY A 44 -6.13 -21.31 43.31
N ARG A 45 -6.62 -20.40 42.46
CA ARG A 45 -6.28 -18.96 42.45
C ARG A 45 -7.47 -18.10 42.82
N ASP A 46 -7.23 -16.91 43.35
CA ASP A 46 -8.28 -15.96 43.71
C ASP A 46 -8.19 -14.68 42.87
N PHE A 47 -9.28 -14.32 42.20
CA PHE A 47 -9.38 -13.13 41.36
C PHE A 47 -10.30 -12.09 42.02
N PRO A 48 -9.85 -10.85 42.24
CA PRO A 48 -10.73 -9.78 42.69
C PRO A 48 -11.92 -9.59 41.73
N TYR A 49 -13.09 -9.28 42.27
CA TYR A 49 -14.25 -8.97 41.45
C TYR A 49 -15.13 -7.87 42.07
N GLN A 50 -15.81 -7.14 41.21
CA GLN A 50 -16.86 -6.18 41.59
C GLN A 50 -18.15 -6.58 40.89
N LEU A 51 -19.28 -6.42 41.60
CA LEU A 51 -20.59 -6.82 41.10
C LEU A 51 -21.63 -5.77 41.49
N ALA A 52 -22.25 -5.16 40.48
CA ALA A 52 -23.42 -4.31 40.65
C ALA A 52 -24.65 -4.97 40.03
N GLN A 53 -25.84 -4.65 40.56
CA GLN A 53 -27.13 -5.11 40.05
C GLN A 53 -27.99 -3.89 39.72
N GLY A 54 -28.76 -3.98 38.63
CA GLY A 54 -29.80 -3.00 38.33
C GLY A 54 -30.90 -3.58 37.43
N THR A 55 -31.73 -2.68 36.91
CA THR A 55 -32.88 -3.01 36.06
C THR A 55 -32.81 -2.22 34.76
N LEU A 56 -33.11 -2.86 33.64
CA LEU A 56 -33.22 -2.25 32.32
C LEU A 56 -34.61 -1.62 32.10
N THR A 57 -34.75 -0.83 31.04
CA THR A 57 -36.01 -0.14 30.71
C THR A 57 -37.16 -1.08 30.36
N ASP A 58 -36.87 -2.30 29.92
CA ASP A 58 -37.84 -3.37 29.65
C ASP A 58 -38.21 -4.18 30.90
N GLY A 59 -37.67 -3.83 32.07
CA GLY A 59 -37.86 -4.55 33.33
C GLY A 59 -36.98 -5.78 33.51
N SER A 60 -36.08 -6.09 32.56
CA SER A 60 -35.06 -7.15 32.74
C SER A 60 -34.07 -6.76 33.83
N LEU A 61 -33.52 -7.75 34.53
CA LEU A 61 -32.43 -7.52 35.49
C LEU A 61 -31.08 -7.54 34.77
N TYR A 62 -30.15 -6.70 35.21
CA TYR A 62 -28.76 -6.78 34.77
C TYR A 62 -27.80 -6.90 35.94
N TYR A 63 -26.68 -7.55 35.66
CA TYR A 63 -25.51 -7.64 36.51
C TYR A 63 -24.31 -7.08 35.74
N ASP A 64 -23.66 -6.10 36.33
CA ASP A 64 -22.38 -5.57 35.87
C ASP A 64 -21.28 -6.26 36.69
N LEU A 65 -20.56 -7.16 36.04
CA LEU A 65 -19.53 -8.00 36.64
C LEU A 65 -18.16 -7.59 36.09
N THR A 66 -17.33 -7.06 36.98
CA THR A 66 -15.91 -6.84 36.74
C THR A 66 -15.11 -7.94 37.43
N ILE A 67 -14.16 -8.55 36.72
CA ILE A 67 -13.16 -9.46 37.29
C ILE A 67 -11.78 -8.91 36.95
N GLU A 68 -10.85 -9.00 37.89
CA GLU A 68 -9.49 -8.50 37.73
C GLU A 68 -8.46 -9.62 37.93
N ASP A 69 -7.38 -9.52 37.17
CA ASP A 69 -6.16 -10.30 37.37
C ASP A 69 -5.00 -9.34 37.66
N THR A 70 -4.43 -9.48 38.86
CA THR A 70 -3.29 -8.67 39.31
C THR A 70 -1.93 -9.31 38.99
N GLU A 71 -1.90 -10.58 38.53
CA GLU A 71 -0.69 -11.37 38.39
C GLU A 71 -0.57 -11.94 36.96
N PRO A 72 0.22 -11.33 36.06
CA PRO A 72 0.28 -11.73 34.65
C PRO A 72 0.64 -13.20 34.38
N SER A 73 1.29 -13.87 35.33
CA SER A 73 1.63 -15.31 35.26
C SER A 73 0.41 -16.24 35.28
N GLU A 74 -0.77 -15.74 35.68
CA GLU A 74 -2.01 -16.51 35.83
C GLU A 74 -2.97 -16.33 34.64
N ARG A 75 -2.53 -15.66 33.56
CA ARG A 75 -3.34 -15.30 32.39
C ARG A 75 -4.17 -16.43 31.80
N GLU A 76 -3.62 -17.64 31.72
CA GLU A 76 -4.34 -18.79 31.14
C GLU A 76 -5.48 -19.27 32.05
N ILE A 77 -5.23 -19.26 33.36
CA ILE A 77 -6.24 -19.59 34.38
C ILE A 77 -7.32 -18.51 34.37
N TYR A 78 -6.92 -17.23 34.34
CA TYR A 78 -7.82 -16.10 34.25
C TYR A 78 -8.71 -16.16 32.99
N THR A 79 -8.10 -16.37 31.81
CA THR A 79 -8.84 -16.51 30.54
C THR A 79 -9.85 -17.66 30.60
N SER A 80 -9.48 -18.77 31.24
CA SER A 80 -10.36 -19.93 31.45
C SER A 80 -11.53 -19.59 32.37
N LEU A 81 -11.28 -18.88 33.47
CA LEU A 81 -12.33 -18.37 34.36
C LEU A 81 -13.34 -17.51 33.58
N LEU A 82 -12.86 -16.51 32.84
CA LEU A 82 -13.72 -15.63 32.05
C LEU A 82 -14.58 -16.41 31.04
N LYS A 83 -14.01 -17.43 30.40
CA LYS A 83 -14.72 -18.31 29.47
C LYS A 83 -15.82 -19.12 30.16
N GLU A 84 -15.55 -19.66 31.35
CA GLU A 84 -16.56 -20.41 32.12
C GLU A 84 -17.66 -19.50 32.65
N VAL A 85 -17.32 -18.32 33.20
CA VAL A 85 -18.32 -17.31 33.61
C VAL A 85 -19.23 -16.97 32.44
N ARG A 86 -18.66 -16.66 31.26
CA ARG A 86 -19.47 -16.37 30.07
C ARG A 86 -20.34 -17.55 29.65
N ARG A 87 -19.83 -18.78 29.70
CA ARG A 87 -20.60 -19.97 29.34
C ARG A 87 -21.78 -20.19 30.28
N ILE A 88 -21.55 -20.12 31.59
CA ILE A 88 -22.58 -20.31 32.62
C ILE A 88 -23.68 -19.27 32.44
N CYS A 89 -23.30 -18.00 32.39
CA CYS A 89 -24.24 -16.90 32.30
C CYS A 89 -25.04 -16.95 30.99
N ALA A 90 -24.40 -17.14 29.83
CA ALA A 90 -25.11 -17.19 28.54
C ALA A 90 -26.07 -18.39 28.44
N LYS A 91 -25.68 -19.54 28.98
CA LYS A 91 -26.52 -20.75 28.99
C LYS A 91 -27.79 -20.55 29.82
N ILE A 92 -27.69 -19.83 30.94
CA ILE A 92 -28.76 -19.72 31.93
C ILE A 92 -29.64 -18.50 31.68
N SER A 93 -29.06 -17.40 31.20
CA SER A 93 -29.84 -16.22 30.79
C SER A 93 -30.57 -16.41 29.45
N GLY A 94 -30.08 -17.32 28.60
CA GLY A 94 -30.57 -17.44 27.22
C GLY A 94 -30.26 -16.22 26.34
N ARG A 95 -29.41 -15.30 26.81
CA ARG A 95 -29.06 -14.04 26.14
C ARG A 95 -27.56 -13.92 25.94
N ASN A 96 -27.16 -13.19 24.90
CA ASN A 96 -25.75 -12.85 24.67
C ASN A 96 -25.22 -11.97 25.80
N ILE A 97 -23.99 -12.25 26.24
CA ILE A 97 -23.30 -11.42 27.23
C ILE A 97 -22.66 -10.26 26.50
N ILE A 98 -22.90 -9.05 27.00
CA ILE A 98 -22.29 -7.84 26.46
C ILE A 98 -20.93 -7.68 27.14
N VAL A 99 -19.86 -7.64 26.34
CA VAL A 99 -18.51 -7.37 26.84
C VAL A 99 -18.31 -5.86 26.81
N LEU A 100 -18.18 -5.26 28.00
CA LEU A 100 -17.91 -3.82 28.14
C LEU A 100 -16.41 -3.55 28.06
N HIS A 101 -15.59 -4.47 28.58
CA HIS A 101 -14.14 -4.36 28.53
C HIS A 101 -13.48 -5.74 28.45
N ASP A 102 -12.63 -5.95 27.45
CA ASP A 102 -11.85 -7.19 27.26
C ASP A 102 -10.36 -6.95 27.58
N GLY A 103 -10.00 -7.00 28.86
CA GLY A 103 -8.60 -6.81 29.26
C GLY A 103 -7.64 -7.92 28.85
N VAL A 104 -8.12 -9.12 28.46
CA VAL A 104 -7.23 -10.15 27.88
C VAL A 104 -6.88 -9.76 26.45
N GLY A 105 -7.89 -9.40 25.66
CA GLY A 105 -7.70 -8.90 24.30
C GLY A 105 -6.88 -7.61 24.26
N GLU A 106 -7.10 -6.71 25.23
CA GLU A 106 -6.31 -5.50 25.39
C GLU A 106 -4.84 -5.79 25.71
N ASP A 107 -4.55 -6.70 26.64
CA ASP A 107 -3.18 -7.07 26.98
C ASP A 107 -2.41 -7.60 25.76
N TYR A 108 -3.03 -8.45 24.94
CA TYR A 108 -2.43 -8.91 23.69
C TYR A 108 -2.27 -7.77 22.66
N CYS A 109 -3.19 -6.81 22.59
CA CYS A 109 -3.02 -5.61 21.76
C CYS A 109 -1.83 -4.77 22.23
N GLN A 110 -1.68 -4.56 23.54
CA GLN A 110 -0.56 -3.80 24.13
C GLN A 110 0.77 -4.49 23.86
N ALA A 111 0.83 -5.83 23.97
CA ALA A 111 2.01 -6.60 23.63
C ALA A 111 2.29 -6.65 22.11
N GLY A 112 1.24 -6.66 21.28
CA GLY A 112 1.35 -6.75 19.83
C GLY A 112 1.75 -5.45 19.15
N TYR A 113 1.43 -4.30 19.73
CA TYR A 113 1.72 -2.99 19.14
C TYR A 113 3.23 -2.77 18.89
N PRO A 114 4.15 -3.03 19.85
CA PRO A 114 5.59 -2.95 19.61
C PRO A 114 6.10 -3.85 18.49
N ILE A 115 5.48 -5.02 18.30
CA ILE A 115 5.84 -5.99 17.25
C ILE A 115 5.51 -5.41 15.87
N ILE A 116 4.29 -4.90 15.69
CA ILE A 116 3.88 -4.21 14.45
C ILE A 116 4.80 -3.01 14.19
N TYR A 117 5.01 -2.16 15.19
CA TYR A 117 5.84 -0.97 15.08
C TYR A 117 7.27 -1.30 14.61
N LYS A 118 7.89 -2.34 15.20
CA LYS A 118 9.23 -2.79 14.79
C LYS A 118 9.23 -3.29 13.34
N THR A 119 8.23 -4.07 12.95
CA THR A 119 8.11 -4.65 11.61
C THR A 119 7.94 -3.57 10.54
N GLU A 120 7.06 -2.60 10.82
CA GLU A 120 6.81 -1.44 9.98
C GLU A 120 8.07 -0.60 9.76
N ASN A 121 8.77 -0.26 10.83
CA ASN A 121 10.01 0.52 10.75
C ASN A 121 11.13 -0.21 10.01
N LEU A 122 11.18 -1.55 10.10
CA LEU A 122 12.15 -2.33 9.37
C LEU A 122 11.87 -2.30 7.86
N MET A 123 10.60 -2.37 7.44
CA MET A 123 10.19 -2.19 6.05
C MET A 123 10.52 -0.77 5.56
N ARG A 124 10.17 0.27 6.34
CA ARG A 124 10.52 1.66 6.01
C ARG A 124 12.03 1.82 5.85
N LYS A 125 12.84 1.20 6.71
CA LYS A 125 14.31 1.21 6.64
C LYS A 125 14.83 0.54 5.36
N LEU A 126 14.26 -0.60 4.95
CA LEU A 126 14.64 -1.27 3.70
C LEU A 126 14.36 -0.37 2.50
N ILE A 127 13.13 0.14 2.38
CA ILE A 127 12.72 1.02 1.30
C ILE A 127 13.62 2.26 1.26
N ALA A 128 13.86 2.89 2.41
CA ALA A 128 14.69 4.09 2.50
C ALA A 128 16.12 3.86 2.01
N LYS A 129 16.78 2.80 2.51
CA LYS A 129 18.15 2.48 2.13
C LYS A 129 18.24 2.07 0.66
N PHE A 130 17.28 1.29 0.18
CA PHE A 130 17.25 0.83 -1.20
C PHE A 130 17.19 2.02 -2.16
N MET A 131 16.31 2.98 -1.89
CA MET A 131 16.16 4.19 -2.69
C MET A 131 17.40 5.09 -2.61
N ALA A 132 17.92 5.33 -1.39
CA ALA A 132 19.09 6.18 -1.21
C ALA A 132 20.34 5.65 -1.95
N ILE A 133 20.54 4.33 -1.96
CA ILE A 133 21.67 3.69 -2.64
C ILE A 133 21.46 3.64 -4.16
N SER A 134 20.23 3.33 -4.60
CA SER A 134 19.95 3.10 -6.02
C SER A 134 19.77 4.38 -6.82
N ILE A 135 19.13 5.40 -6.24
CA ILE A 135 18.76 6.66 -6.90
C ILE A 135 19.65 7.82 -6.45
N GLY A 136 20.11 7.81 -5.19
CA GLY A 136 20.94 8.88 -4.61
C GLY A 136 20.22 9.65 -3.49
N TYR A 137 20.93 10.56 -2.81
CA TYR A 137 20.51 11.19 -1.54
C TYR A 137 19.23 12.05 -1.62
N ASP A 138 18.94 12.67 -2.77
CA ASP A 138 17.84 13.64 -2.92
C ASP A 138 16.47 12.99 -3.23
N TRP A 139 16.36 11.66 -3.19
CA TRP A 139 15.12 10.95 -3.51
C TRP A 139 13.98 11.20 -2.51
N SER A 140 14.28 11.48 -1.24
CA SER A 140 13.26 11.71 -0.19
C SER A 140 12.63 13.11 -0.26
N ASP A 141 13.38 14.08 -0.79
CA ASP A 141 12.90 15.42 -1.12
C ASP A 141 12.06 15.40 -2.43
N ALA A 142 11.91 14.21 -3.05
CA ALA A 142 11.20 13.92 -4.28
C ALA A 142 9.97 12.97 -4.12
N SER A 143 9.40 12.71 -2.93
CA SER A 143 8.18 11.90 -2.79
C SER A 143 7.04 12.39 -1.85
N THR A 144 7.12 13.56 -1.19
CA THR A 144 6.18 13.94 -0.07
C THR A 144 5.13 15.03 -0.40
N PRO A 145 3.82 14.77 -0.30
CA PRO A 145 2.76 15.78 -0.41
C PRO A 145 2.62 16.72 0.82
N LYS A 146 2.28 18.00 0.58
CA LYS A 146 2.21 19.06 1.62
C LYS A 146 1.08 18.94 2.64
N GLU A 147 -0.03 18.28 2.30
CA GLU A 147 -1.16 18.10 3.23
C GLU A 147 -0.77 17.33 4.49
N VAL A 148 0.28 16.50 4.40
CA VAL A 148 0.83 15.79 5.54
C VAL A 148 1.89 16.62 6.29
N LEU A 149 2.71 17.41 5.58
CA LEU A 149 3.68 18.35 6.17
C LEU A 149 3.04 19.46 7.01
N GLU A 150 1.82 19.91 6.64
CA GLU A 150 1.09 20.96 7.35
C GLU A 150 0.45 20.48 8.66
N SER A 151 0.12 19.18 8.78
CA SER A 151 -0.41 18.59 10.03
C SER A 151 0.60 18.60 11.19
N VAL A 152 1.89 18.79 10.87
CA VAL A 152 3.00 18.75 11.84
C VAL A 152 3.40 20.18 12.26
N ARG A 153 2.86 21.26 11.67
CA ARG A 153 3.37 22.66 11.77
C ARG A 153 3.31 23.35 13.15
N SER A 154 3.11 22.64 14.24
CA SER A 154 3.33 23.15 15.60
C SER A 154 4.61 22.55 16.19
N ASP A 155 5.75 23.15 15.85
CA ASP A 155 6.90 23.40 16.73
C ASP A 155 8.20 23.49 15.93
N GLY A 156 8.92 24.58 16.20
CA GLY A 156 10.11 25.01 15.47
C GLY A 156 11.30 24.09 15.66
N ARG A 157 12.11 24.01 14.60
CA ARG A 157 13.29 23.14 14.36
C ARG A 157 12.91 21.73 13.89
N LYS A 158 12.60 21.60 12.60
CA LYS A 158 12.34 20.28 12.01
C LYS A 158 13.52 19.81 11.18
N GLU A 159 14.14 18.73 11.65
CA GLU A 159 14.80 17.78 10.78
C GLU A 159 13.89 17.46 9.60
N LYS A 160 14.45 17.48 8.38
CA LYS A 160 13.77 17.13 7.14
C LYS A 160 13.09 15.76 7.32
N THR A 161 11.78 15.77 7.53
CA THR A 161 11.00 14.58 7.90
C THR A 161 10.97 13.59 6.75
N ASN A 162 11.26 12.34 7.08
CA ASN A 162 11.44 11.22 6.18
C ASN A 162 10.06 10.82 5.61
N PHE A 163 9.75 11.13 4.34
CA PHE A 163 8.48 10.84 3.64
C PHE A 163 7.83 9.50 4.04
N LEU A 164 8.68 8.48 4.10
CA LEU A 164 8.29 7.14 4.46
C LEU A 164 7.77 7.02 5.89
N GLN A 165 7.65 8.06 6.71
CA GLN A 165 6.94 8.02 7.99
C GLN A 165 5.45 8.28 7.84
N GLU A 166 5.05 8.91 6.73
CA GLU A 166 3.68 9.36 6.47
C GLU A 166 2.87 8.35 5.63
N VAL A 167 3.56 7.47 4.91
CA VAL A 167 2.97 6.38 4.13
C VAL A 167 2.27 5.38 5.06
N ASP A 168 1.06 4.92 4.75
CA ASP A 168 0.37 3.92 5.57
C ASP A 168 1.05 2.54 5.52
N PHE A 169 0.84 1.73 6.56
CA PHE A 169 1.41 0.39 6.71
C PHE A 169 1.20 -0.47 5.47
N ILE A 170 -0.02 -0.52 4.94
CA ILE A 170 -0.32 -1.35 3.77
C ILE A 170 0.33 -0.80 2.48
N GLN A 171 0.45 0.52 2.36
CA GLN A 171 1.04 1.17 1.19
C GLN A 171 2.54 0.92 1.07
N LEU A 172 3.25 0.69 2.19
CA LEU A 172 4.66 0.29 2.16
C LEU A 172 4.90 -0.95 1.30
N SER A 173 3.94 -1.87 1.27
CA SER A 173 4.03 -3.09 0.44
C SER A 173 4.09 -2.79 -1.06
N ASN A 174 3.46 -1.70 -1.51
CA ASN A 174 3.38 -1.36 -2.93
C ASN A 174 4.74 -1.00 -3.52
N PHE A 175 5.64 -0.43 -2.73
CA PHE A 175 6.98 -0.05 -3.20
C PHE A 175 7.80 -1.25 -3.64
N LEU A 176 7.62 -2.40 -2.98
CA LEU A 176 8.41 -3.60 -3.26
C LEU A 176 7.63 -4.66 -4.03
N PHE A 177 6.32 -4.79 -3.81
CA PHE A 177 5.53 -5.94 -4.27
C PHE A 177 4.47 -5.59 -5.32
N LYS A 178 4.28 -4.31 -5.68
CA LYS A 178 3.39 -3.93 -6.79
C LYS A 178 4.02 -4.38 -8.11
N LYS A 179 3.25 -5.12 -8.91
CA LYS A 179 3.68 -5.54 -10.25
C LYS A 179 3.61 -4.37 -11.21
N TYR A 180 4.63 -4.27 -12.06
CA TYR A 180 4.67 -3.36 -13.20
C TYR A 180 5.26 -4.07 -14.41
N THR A 181 5.03 -3.52 -15.60
CA THR A 181 5.54 -4.04 -16.87
C THR A 181 6.36 -2.96 -17.56
N LYS A 182 7.48 -3.33 -18.18
CA LYS A 182 8.26 -2.42 -19.02
C LYS A 182 7.56 -2.05 -20.32
N SER A 183 6.67 -2.91 -20.81
CA SER A 183 6.03 -2.75 -22.10
C SER A 183 4.65 -3.39 -22.10
N ASP A 184 3.73 -2.81 -22.85
CA ASP A 184 2.36 -3.33 -23.00
C ASP A 184 2.36 -4.70 -23.69
N ALA A 185 1.72 -5.69 -23.06
CA ALA A 185 1.55 -7.04 -23.60
C ALA A 185 0.72 -7.04 -24.90
N ALA A 186 -0.18 -6.06 -25.08
CA ALA A 186 -0.95 -5.93 -26.32
C ALA A 186 -0.04 -5.65 -27.52
N ARG A 187 1.02 -4.85 -27.33
CA ARG A 187 2.01 -4.56 -28.38
C ARG A 187 2.81 -5.79 -28.77
N PHE A 188 3.16 -6.64 -27.80
CA PHE A 188 3.79 -7.92 -28.10
C PHE A 188 2.86 -8.77 -28.97
N ILE A 189 1.60 -8.93 -28.57
CA ILE A 189 0.60 -9.70 -29.33
C ILE A 189 0.40 -9.12 -30.73
N ASP A 190 0.38 -7.80 -30.90
CA ASP A 190 0.30 -7.15 -32.20
C ASP A 190 1.55 -7.41 -33.05
N SER A 191 2.74 -7.39 -32.45
CA SER A 191 3.98 -7.72 -33.16
C SER A 191 4.00 -9.17 -33.67
N LEU A 192 3.26 -10.08 -33.02
CA LEU A 192 3.14 -11.47 -33.48
C LEU A 192 2.32 -11.59 -34.77
N LYS A 193 1.41 -10.66 -35.05
CA LYS A 193 0.54 -10.72 -36.24
C LYS A 193 1.31 -10.55 -37.54
N GLU A 194 2.48 -9.90 -37.49
CA GLU A 194 3.35 -9.67 -38.65
C GLU A 194 4.45 -10.74 -38.79
N LYS A 195 4.59 -11.63 -37.80
CA LYS A 195 5.61 -12.68 -37.79
C LYS A 195 5.07 -13.95 -38.44
N GLY A 196 5.91 -14.63 -39.21
CA GLY A 196 5.57 -15.92 -39.82
C GLY A 196 5.57 -17.05 -38.80
N ASP A 197 4.83 -18.13 -39.06
CA ASP A 197 4.66 -19.28 -38.16
C ASP A 197 5.98 -19.99 -37.78
N ASP A 198 7.02 -19.83 -38.60
CA ASP A 198 8.34 -20.44 -38.39
C ASP A 198 9.32 -19.55 -37.58
N GLU A 199 8.91 -18.34 -37.18
CA GLU A 199 9.78 -17.46 -36.38
C GLU A 199 9.92 -17.93 -34.93
N ILE A 200 11.17 -18.10 -34.48
CA ILE A 200 11.51 -18.51 -33.12
C ILE A 200 11.65 -17.28 -32.22
N ILE A 201 10.76 -17.18 -31.23
CA ILE A 201 10.82 -16.14 -30.19
C ILE A 201 11.61 -16.68 -29.00
N LYS A 202 12.63 -15.94 -28.55
CA LYS A 202 13.40 -16.36 -27.39
C LYS A 202 12.66 -15.97 -26.12
N VAL A 203 12.81 -16.80 -25.09
CA VAL A 203 12.27 -16.51 -23.75
C VAL A 203 12.78 -15.16 -23.20
N GLY A 204 13.98 -14.73 -23.59
CA GLY A 204 14.51 -13.40 -23.26
C GLY A 204 13.62 -12.27 -23.77
N ASP A 205 13.10 -12.40 -24.99
CA ASP A 205 12.26 -11.39 -25.64
C ASP A 205 10.90 -11.26 -24.94
N LEU A 206 10.41 -12.35 -24.35
CA LEU A 206 9.15 -12.40 -23.58
C LEU A 206 9.26 -11.77 -22.19
N LYS A 207 10.45 -11.77 -21.58
CA LYS A 207 10.64 -11.31 -20.19
C LYS A 207 10.32 -9.83 -20.01
N HIS A 208 10.46 -9.01 -21.05
CA HIS A 208 10.15 -7.58 -21.00
C HIS A 208 8.64 -7.28 -20.89
N TYR A 209 7.79 -8.25 -21.26
CA TYR A 209 6.32 -8.12 -21.22
C TYR A 209 5.68 -8.81 -20.00
N SER A 210 6.45 -9.63 -19.27
CA SER A 210 5.95 -10.26 -18.04
C SER A 210 5.94 -9.24 -16.91
N PRO A 211 4.82 -9.06 -16.18
CA PRO A 211 4.81 -8.22 -14.98
C PRO A 211 5.77 -8.77 -13.92
N PHE A 212 6.53 -7.88 -13.29
CA PHE A 212 7.43 -8.22 -12.19
C PHE A 212 7.38 -7.16 -11.09
N THR A 213 7.91 -7.49 -9.91
CA THR A 213 7.99 -6.58 -8.76
C THR A 213 9.41 -6.08 -8.52
N ASN A 214 9.55 -4.98 -7.77
CA ASN A 214 10.87 -4.53 -7.31
C ASN A 214 11.55 -5.59 -6.42
N TRP A 215 10.77 -6.32 -5.62
CA TRP A 215 11.29 -7.43 -4.84
C TRP A 215 11.89 -8.54 -5.70
N GLU A 216 11.16 -8.99 -6.73
CA GLU A 216 11.63 -10.02 -7.66
C GLU A 216 12.90 -9.60 -8.40
N LYS A 217 12.95 -8.34 -8.83
CA LYS A 217 14.08 -7.78 -9.58
C LYS A 217 15.34 -7.68 -8.72
N TYR A 218 15.23 -7.18 -7.49
CA TYR A 218 16.42 -6.79 -6.71
C TYR A 218 16.75 -7.70 -5.52
N PHE A 219 15.77 -8.37 -4.91
CA PHE A 219 15.95 -9.06 -3.62
C PHE A 219 15.64 -10.56 -3.63
N ALA A 220 14.64 -11.02 -4.40
CA ALA A 220 14.08 -12.37 -4.29
C ALA A 220 15.13 -13.47 -4.43
N LYS A 221 16.04 -13.35 -5.40
CA LYS A 221 17.13 -14.32 -5.62
C LYS A 221 18.19 -14.30 -4.52
N LYS A 222 18.45 -13.12 -3.94
CA LYS A 222 19.47 -12.94 -2.88
C LYS A 222 18.99 -13.49 -1.54
N VAL A 223 17.69 -13.33 -1.26
CA VAL A 223 17.05 -13.73 0.00
C VAL A 223 16.36 -15.11 -0.10
N ASN A 224 16.29 -15.68 -1.31
CA ASN A 224 15.54 -16.91 -1.62
C ASN A 224 14.10 -16.85 -1.08
N CYS A 225 13.42 -15.74 -1.34
CA CYS A 225 12.07 -15.48 -0.88
C CYS A 225 11.23 -14.84 -1.98
N ASP A 226 10.08 -15.43 -2.27
CA ASP A 226 9.16 -14.93 -3.28
C ASP A 226 8.41 -13.67 -2.81
N SER A 227 8.02 -12.82 -3.78
CA SER A 227 7.28 -11.58 -3.53
C SER A 227 5.89 -11.84 -2.94
N GLU A 228 5.18 -12.86 -3.44
CA GLU A 228 3.82 -13.18 -3.02
C GLU A 228 3.78 -13.70 -1.58
N TYR A 229 4.82 -14.45 -1.18
CA TYR A 229 4.98 -14.96 0.17
C TYR A 229 5.01 -13.83 1.22
N LEU A 230 5.77 -12.76 0.94
CA LEU A 230 5.85 -11.60 1.83
C LEU A 230 4.61 -10.72 1.76
N ARG A 231 4.06 -10.50 0.55
CA ARG A 231 2.86 -9.68 0.35
C ARG A 231 1.68 -10.20 1.17
N THR A 232 1.38 -11.49 1.05
CA THR A 232 0.25 -12.13 1.77
C THR A 232 0.40 -12.06 3.29
N ARG A 233 1.62 -12.22 3.80
CA ARG A 233 1.93 -12.06 5.23
C ARG A 233 1.82 -10.61 5.69
N TRP A 234 2.25 -9.67 4.85
CA TRP A 234 2.13 -8.24 5.15
C TRP A 234 0.67 -7.79 5.22
N GLU A 235 -0.17 -8.27 4.31
CA GLU A 235 -1.63 -8.06 4.34
C GLU A 235 -2.25 -8.62 5.62
N ARG A 236 -1.80 -9.80 6.06
CA ARG A 236 -2.23 -10.38 7.33
C ARG A 236 -1.81 -9.54 8.54
N LEU A 237 -0.58 -9.01 8.56
CA LEU A 237 -0.14 -8.08 9.60
C LEU A 237 -0.97 -6.79 9.62
N TYR A 238 -1.42 -6.31 8.46
CA TYR A 238 -2.28 -5.13 8.37
C TYR A 238 -3.64 -5.37 9.04
N GLU A 239 -4.21 -6.57 8.93
CA GLU A 239 -5.43 -6.95 9.66
C GLU A 239 -5.22 -6.84 11.19
N TYR A 240 -4.09 -7.34 11.70
CA TYR A 240 -3.75 -7.24 13.12
C TYR A 240 -3.51 -5.81 13.57
N ARG A 241 -2.78 -5.02 12.78
CA ARG A 241 -2.58 -3.58 13.01
C ARG A 241 -3.92 -2.85 13.13
N CYS A 242 -4.87 -3.14 12.23
CA CYS A 242 -6.21 -2.57 12.27
C CYS A 242 -6.96 -2.97 13.55
N LYS A 243 -6.89 -4.24 13.97
CA LYS A 243 -7.53 -4.68 15.24
C LYS A 243 -6.97 -3.95 16.46
N ILE A 244 -5.64 -3.82 16.54
CA ILE A 244 -4.95 -3.11 17.62
C ILE A 244 -5.37 -1.64 17.64
N ALA A 245 -5.32 -0.96 16.48
CA ALA A 245 -5.64 0.47 16.38
C ALA A 245 -7.12 0.79 16.65
N HIS A 246 -8.03 -0.13 16.33
CA HIS A 246 -9.48 0.04 16.57
C HIS A 246 -9.95 -0.58 17.89
N CYS A 247 -9.04 -0.97 18.78
CA CYS A 247 -9.34 -1.53 20.10
C CYS A 247 -10.30 -2.74 20.05
N LYS A 248 -10.20 -3.58 19.00
CA LYS A 248 -11.09 -4.75 18.83
C LYS A 248 -10.67 -6.00 19.62
N GLY A 249 -9.55 -5.93 20.36
CA GLY A 249 -8.95 -7.04 21.08
C GLY A 249 -8.28 -8.07 20.15
N LEU A 250 -7.27 -8.79 20.66
CA LEU A 250 -6.66 -9.94 20.00
C LEU A 250 -6.87 -11.20 20.83
N SER A 251 -7.16 -12.33 20.18
CA SER A 251 -7.07 -13.63 20.83
C SER A 251 -5.63 -14.11 20.97
N LYS A 252 -5.38 -15.08 21.86
CA LYS A 252 -4.06 -15.72 22.02
C LYS A 252 -3.51 -16.26 20.69
N GLN A 253 -4.35 -16.96 19.93
CA GLN A 253 -3.96 -17.53 18.63
C GLN A 253 -3.55 -16.46 17.62
N GLU A 254 -4.25 -15.33 17.61
CA GLU A 254 -3.95 -14.21 16.73
C GLU A 254 -2.67 -13.47 17.15
N PHE A 255 -2.42 -13.35 18.45
CA PHE A 255 -1.17 -12.80 18.96
C PHE A 255 0.03 -13.70 18.63
N GLU A 256 -0.13 -15.01 18.74
CA GLU A 256 0.89 -15.99 18.34
C GLU A 256 1.16 -15.91 16.82
N ASP A 257 0.10 -15.85 16.00
CA ASP A 257 0.22 -15.69 14.54
C ASP A 257 0.91 -14.37 14.17
N LEU A 258 0.51 -13.25 14.80
CA LEU A 258 1.16 -11.95 14.67
C LEU A 258 2.67 -12.03 14.95
N THR A 259 3.04 -12.67 16.05
CA THR A 259 4.44 -12.80 16.48
C THR A 259 5.24 -13.64 15.48
N GLN A 260 4.67 -14.77 15.03
CA GLN A 260 5.32 -15.68 14.09
C GLN A 260 5.51 -15.02 12.71
N ILE A 261 4.45 -14.40 12.18
CA ILE A 261 4.49 -13.71 10.90
C ILE A 261 5.47 -12.53 10.93
N SER A 262 5.44 -11.72 11.99
CA SER A 262 6.36 -10.59 12.16
C SER A 262 7.81 -11.05 12.22
N SER A 263 8.10 -12.12 12.97
CA SER A 263 9.46 -12.66 13.07
C SER A 263 9.99 -13.11 11.71
N ASP A 264 9.20 -13.88 10.96
CA ASP A 264 9.57 -14.37 9.62
C ASP A 264 9.78 -13.21 8.63
N ILE A 265 8.84 -12.27 8.55
CA ILE A 265 8.99 -11.08 7.71
C ILE A 265 10.25 -10.30 8.09
N CYS A 266 10.48 -10.06 9.39
CA CYS A 266 11.64 -9.31 9.85
C CYS A 266 12.95 -9.97 9.44
N GLU A 267 13.02 -11.31 9.50
CA GLU A 267 14.19 -12.06 9.03
C GLU A 267 14.45 -11.82 7.54
N LYS A 268 13.43 -11.91 6.68
CA LYS A 268 13.60 -11.71 5.23
C LYS A 268 13.93 -10.27 4.87
N ILE A 269 13.31 -9.30 5.54
CA ILE A 269 13.63 -7.88 5.34
C ILE A 269 15.06 -7.59 5.81
N GLN A 270 15.52 -8.18 6.91
CA GLN A 270 16.88 -8.01 7.39
C GLN A 270 17.89 -8.62 6.41
N ALA A 271 17.63 -9.81 5.88
CA ALA A 271 18.48 -10.39 4.83
C ALA A 271 18.53 -9.52 3.56
N ALA A 272 17.40 -8.92 3.16
CA ALA A 272 17.36 -7.96 2.05
C ALA A 272 18.21 -6.72 2.35
N LEU A 273 18.10 -6.18 3.57
CA LEU A 273 18.89 -5.05 4.05
C LEU A 273 20.40 -5.34 4.04
N ASP A 274 20.80 -6.56 4.41
CA ASP A 274 22.20 -6.95 4.47
C ASP A 274 22.81 -7.13 3.07
N SER A 275 22.00 -7.56 2.10
CA SER A 275 22.41 -7.73 0.69
C SER A 275 22.33 -6.46 -0.17
N ILE A 276 21.92 -5.33 0.42
CA ILE A 276 21.59 -4.11 -0.32
C ILE A 276 22.81 -3.46 -0.99
N GLY A 277 24.01 -3.64 -0.42
CA GLY A 277 25.26 -3.14 -1.01
C GLY A 277 25.60 -3.82 -2.33
N ASP A 278 25.08 -5.01 -2.56
CA ASP A 278 25.29 -5.81 -3.77
C ASP A 278 24.23 -5.54 -4.85
N VAL A 279 23.38 -4.52 -4.64
CA VAL A 279 22.36 -4.11 -5.61
C VAL A 279 22.95 -3.00 -6.47
N HIS A 280 23.04 -3.26 -7.77
CA HIS A 280 23.44 -2.28 -8.77
C HIS A 280 22.25 -1.98 -9.67
N VAL A 281 21.93 -0.69 -9.81
CA VAL A 281 20.84 -0.18 -10.64
C VAL A 281 21.45 0.71 -11.72
N GLU A 282 21.30 0.32 -12.98
CA GLU A 282 21.82 1.08 -14.12
C GLU A 282 20.96 2.34 -14.41
N GLY A 283 21.44 3.24 -15.28
CA GLY A 283 20.83 4.56 -15.52
C GLY A 283 19.35 4.52 -15.91
N ASP A 284 18.99 3.71 -16.90
CA ASP A 284 17.59 3.58 -17.36
C ASP A 284 16.71 2.88 -16.31
N GLU A 285 17.28 1.95 -15.55
CA GLU A 285 16.57 1.24 -14.48
C GLU A 285 16.32 2.12 -13.26
N ARG A 286 17.18 3.11 -13.02
CA ARG A 286 17.02 4.10 -11.96
C ARG A 286 15.80 4.98 -12.22
N GLU A 287 15.61 5.37 -13.48
CA GLU A 287 14.49 6.19 -13.91
C GLU A 287 13.15 5.45 -13.75
N GLU A 288 13.11 4.21 -14.23
CA GLU A 288 11.99 3.28 -14.04
C GLU A 288 11.69 3.05 -12.54
N LEU A 289 12.72 2.87 -11.73
CA LEU A 289 12.58 2.70 -10.29
C LEU A 289 11.96 3.93 -9.63
N ALA A 290 12.41 5.14 -10.00
CA ALA A 290 11.86 6.38 -9.49
C ALA A 290 10.38 6.56 -9.86
N GLU A 291 10.00 6.32 -11.12
CA GLU A 291 8.59 6.37 -11.55
C GLU A 291 7.69 5.41 -10.76
N ASN A 292 8.13 4.16 -10.61
CA ASN A 292 7.37 3.14 -9.90
C ASN A 292 7.14 3.50 -8.43
N PHE A 293 8.13 4.12 -7.79
CA PHE A 293 8.03 4.57 -6.41
C PHE A 293 7.11 5.80 -6.27
N SER A 294 7.22 6.79 -7.16
CA SER A 294 6.29 7.94 -7.19
C SER A 294 4.83 7.49 -7.40
N GLY A 295 4.59 6.52 -8.29
CA GLY A 295 3.27 5.93 -8.50
C GLY A 295 2.79 4.96 -7.40
N ALA A 296 3.67 4.56 -6.47
CA ALA A 296 3.28 3.78 -5.29
C ALA A 296 2.86 4.70 -4.11
N ALA A 297 3.37 5.94 -4.09
CA ALA A 297 3.09 6.94 -3.06
C ALA A 297 1.66 7.50 -3.12
N SER A 298 1.10 7.74 -4.31
CA SER A 298 -0.27 8.22 -4.45
C SER A 298 -0.97 7.67 -5.71
N LYS A 299 -2.30 7.51 -5.62
CA LYS A 299 -3.13 7.03 -6.74
C LYS A 299 -3.14 8.02 -7.90
N SER A 300 -3.21 9.30 -7.61
CA SER A 300 -3.27 10.39 -8.59
C SER A 300 -1.94 10.56 -9.32
N ALA A 301 -0.80 10.36 -8.63
CA ALA A 301 0.51 10.32 -9.29
C ALA A 301 0.64 9.09 -10.19
N ALA A 302 0.13 7.92 -9.75
CA ALA A 302 0.12 6.72 -10.56
C ALA A 302 -0.68 6.89 -11.86
N ASP A 303 -1.87 7.50 -11.80
CA ASP A 303 -2.71 7.77 -12.97
C ASP A 303 -2.00 8.72 -13.95
N PHE A 304 -1.45 9.83 -13.44
CA PHE A 304 -0.69 10.77 -14.25
C PHE A 304 0.50 10.10 -14.96
N ILE A 305 1.34 9.36 -14.24
CA ILE A 305 2.52 8.68 -14.80
C ILE A 305 2.10 7.67 -15.87
N ALA A 306 1.05 6.87 -15.61
CA ALA A 306 0.56 5.90 -16.58
C ALA A 306 0.08 6.57 -17.88
N LYS A 307 -0.67 7.67 -17.77
CA LYS A 307 -1.13 8.45 -18.93
C LYS A 307 0.03 9.09 -19.69
N TYR A 308 1.00 9.65 -18.97
CA TYR A 308 2.21 10.22 -19.57
C TYR A 308 3.01 9.18 -20.36
N ASN A 309 3.23 7.99 -19.79
CA ASN A 309 3.95 6.91 -20.47
C ASN A 309 3.19 6.45 -21.72
N ARG A 310 1.87 6.33 -21.65
CA ARG A 310 1.03 6.05 -22.82
C ARG A 310 1.15 7.12 -23.91
N LEU A 311 1.22 8.40 -23.53
CA LEU A 311 1.40 9.50 -24.48
C LEU A 311 2.77 9.43 -25.16
N ALA A 312 3.84 9.21 -24.39
CA ALA A 312 5.19 9.05 -24.91
C ALA A 312 5.28 7.90 -25.93
N GLU A 313 4.70 6.76 -25.55
CA GLU A 313 4.61 5.58 -26.40
C GLU A 313 3.83 5.80 -27.70
N LEU A 314 2.73 6.55 -27.65
CA LEU A 314 1.92 6.87 -28.83
C LEU A 314 2.67 7.84 -29.76
N ILE A 315 3.33 8.86 -29.21
CA ILE A 315 4.14 9.81 -29.98
C ILE A 315 5.28 9.08 -30.70
N GLN A 316 5.98 8.19 -30.00
CA GLN A 316 7.05 7.39 -30.59
C GLN A 316 6.52 6.54 -31.75
N PHE A 317 5.35 5.90 -31.57
CA PHE A 317 4.70 5.12 -32.61
C PHE A 317 4.36 5.97 -33.85
N VAL A 318 3.76 7.14 -33.66
CA VAL A 318 3.45 8.05 -34.77
C VAL A 318 4.73 8.55 -35.46
N CYS A 319 5.81 8.82 -34.71
CA CYS A 319 7.10 9.19 -35.30
C CYS A 319 7.66 8.07 -36.18
N LEU A 320 7.62 6.81 -35.71
CA LEU A 320 8.04 5.64 -36.47
C LEU A 320 7.21 5.51 -37.75
N ALA A 321 5.89 5.57 -37.64
CA ALA A 321 4.98 5.48 -38.79
C ALA A 321 5.16 6.62 -39.81
N ALA A 322 5.54 7.82 -39.35
CA ALA A 322 5.77 8.98 -40.21
C ALA A 322 7.20 9.10 -40.76
N SER A 323 8.09 8.14 -40.46
CA SER A 323 9.52 8.23 -40.77
C SER A 323 10.05 7.08 -41.63
N ASN A 324 11.12 7.34 -42.37
CA ASN A 324 11.95 6.34 -43.03
C ASN A 324 13.45 6.51 -42.69
N GLU A 325 14.32 5.69 -43.27
CA GLU A 325 15.77 5.70 -43.00
C GLU A 325 16.47 7.03 -43.33
N SER A 326 15.88 7.86 -44.21
CA SER A 326 16.46 9.15 -44.60
C SER A 326 16.00 10.33 -43.73
N ASP A 327 14.95 10.14 -42.93
CA ASP A 327 14.33 11.18 -42.11
C ASP A 327 15.16 11.56 -40.88
N MET A 328 14.99 12.80 -40.41
CA MET A 328 15.74 13.32 -39.24
C MET A 328 15.53 12.50 -37.96
N TYR A 329 14.35 11.91 -37.79
CA TYR A 329 14.01 11.08 -36.63
C TYR A 329 14.92 9.85 -36.48
N THR A 330 15.31 9.21 -37.59
CA THR A 330 16.08 7.95 -37.57
C THR A 330 17.60 8.18 -37.43
N LYS A 331 18.08 9.42 -37.62
CA LYS A 331 19.52 9.76 -37.64
C LYS A 331 20.24 9.69 -36.28
N HIS A 332 19.53 9.95 -35.18
CA HIS A 332 20.14 9.98 -33.84
C HIS A 332 19.26 9.29 -32.81
N GLU A 333 19.87 8.52 -31.91
CA GLU A 333 19.13 7.77 -30.89
C GLU A 333 18.35 8.68 -29.93
N ALA A 334 18.89 9.86 -29.62
CA ALA A 334 18.21 10.87 -28.82
C ALA A 334 16.86 11.34 -29.42
N ASN A 335 16.68 11.25 -30.74
CA ASN A 335 15.40 11.57 -31.39
C ASN A 335 14.34 10.49 -31.15
N LYS A 336 14.77 9.25 -30.86
CA LYS A 336 13.88 8.11 -30.62
C LYS A 336 13.46 7.97 -29.16
N THR A 337 14.20 8.59 -28.24
CA THR A 337 13.96 8.47 -26.79
C THR A 337 13.44 9.75 -26.13
N ASN A 338 13.64 10.93 -26.75
CA ASN A 338 13.22 12.20 -26.15
C ASN A 338 11.90 12.73 -26.74
N ILE A 339 10.82 12.68 -25.94
CA ILE A 339 9.47 13.11 -26.34
C ILE A 339 9.39 14.57 -26.82
N ARG A 340 10.23 15.48 -26.32
CA ARG A 340 10.34 16.87 -26.80
C ARG A 340 10.86 16.93 -28.24
N MET A 341 11.81 16.07 -28.58
CA MET A 341 12.38 16.02 -29.93
C MET A 341 11.39 15.39 -30.90
N GLN A 342 10.68 14.36 -30.44
CA GLN A 342 9.62 13.69 -31.20
C GLN A 342 8.45 14.64 -31.51
N SER A 343 7.94 15.36 -30.51
CA SER A 343 6.85 16.33 -30.71
C SER A 343 7.25 17.44 -31.69
N ARG A 344 8.46 17.97 -31.57
CA ARG A 344 9.01 18.95 -32.52
C ARG A 344 9.13 18.39 -33.93
N TYR A 345 9.54 17.13 -34.08
CA TYR A 345 9.62 16.47 -35.38
C TYR A 345 8.23 16.37 -36.03
N LEU A 346 7.23 15.86 -35.30
CA LEU A 346 5.86 15.74 -35.80
C LEU A 346 5.25 17.08 -36.19
N CYS A 347 5.54 18.14 -35.44
CA CYS A 347 5.06 19.48 -35.76
C CYS A 347 5.82 20.13 -36.91
N SER A 348 7.12 20.37 -36.73
CA SER A 348 7.90 21.22 -37.64
C SER A 348 8.28 20.55 -38.95
N VAL A 349 8.47 19.23 -38.95
CA VAL A 349 8.92 18.47 -40.14
C VAL A 349 7.74 17.85 -40.86
N LYS A 350 6.81 17.28 -40.09
CA LYS A 350 5.69 16.50 -40.65
C LYS A 350 4.36 17.24 -40.63
N GLY A 351 4.21 18.35 -39.91
CA GLY A 351 2.94 19.09 -39.86
C GLY A 351 1.75 18.27 -39.34
N LEU A 352 2.01 17.18 -38.61
CA LEU A 352 0.98 16.26 -38.13
C LEU A 352 0.33 16.71 -36.82
N ILE A 353 1.02 17.58 -36.07
CA ILE A 353 0.50 18.21 -34.85
C ILE A 353 0.81 19.70 -34.87
N ASP A 354 0.01 20.50 -34.18
CA ASP A 354 0.20 21.93 -34.06
C ASP A 354 1.17 22.32 -32.92
N LYS A 355 1.41 23.62 -32.79
CA LYS A 355 2.31 24.17 -31.77
C LYS A 355 1.72 24.05 -30.35
N ASP A 356 0.40 24.05 -30.23
CA ASP A 356 -0.30 23.96 -28.95
C ASP A 356 -0.13 22.55 -28.36
N MET A 357 -0.24 21.52 -29.20
CA MET A 357 0.06 20.14 -28.84
C MET A 357 1.51 19.96 -28.41
N VAL A 358 2.47 20.60 -29.12
CA VAL A 358 3.88 20.59 -28.70
C VAL A 358 4.07 21.24 -27.33
N ALA A 359 3.39 22.36 -27.05
CA ALA A 359 3.45 23.02 -25.76
C ALA A 359 2.90 22.13 -24.64
N LEU A 360 1.77 21.46 -24.87
CA LEU A 360 1.16 20.52 -23.93
C LEU A 360 2.11 19.34 -23.63
N ILE A 361 2.69 18.71 -24.65
CA ILE A 361 3.65 17.60 -24.48
C ILE A 361 4.88 18.05 -23.68
N ASN A 362 5.41 19.24 -23.98
CA ASN A 362 6.56 19.79 -23.27
C ASN A 362 6.24 20.10 -21.80
N HIS A 363 5.04 20.60 -21.54
CA HIS A 363 4.53 20.84 -20.19
C HIS A 363 4.38 19.52 -19.43
N ALA A 364 3.77 18.51 -20.04
CA ALA A 364 3.61 17.17 -19.48
C ALA A 364 4.96 16.53 -19.12
N GLN A 365 5.98 16.63 -20.00
CA GLN A 365 7.33 16.14 -19.68
C GLN A 365 7.97 16.91 -18.52
N THR A 366 7.80 18.24 -18.49
CA THR A 366 8.34 19.06 -17.40
C THR A 366 7.67 18.68 -16.07
N PHE A 367 6.36 18.51 -16.09
CA PHE A 367 5.58 18.12 -14.93
C PHE A 367 5.93 16.69 -14.48
N ARG A 368 6.09 15.73 -15.40
CA ARG A 368 6.61 14.39 -15.07
C ARG A 368 7.98 14.47 -14.42
N ASN A 369 8.90 15.28 -14.93
CA ASN A 369 10.21 15.46 -14.28
C ASN A 369 10.08 16.05 -12.88
N LYS A 370 9.08 16.91 -12.62
CA LYS A 370 8.77 17.36 -11.26
C LYS A 370 8.21 16.23 -10.40
N VAL A 371 7.26 15.44 -10.92
CA VAL A 371 6.61 14.27 -10.27
C VAL A 371 7.59 13.09 -10.01
N VAL A 372 8.70 13.02 -10.73
CA VAL A 372 9.68 11.94 -10.59
C VAL A 372 10.95 12.39 -9.88
N HIS A 373 11.38 13.66 -10.04
CA HIS A 373 12.67 14.13 -9.53
C HIS A 373 12.61 15.34 -8.58
N GLN A 374 11.45 15.99 -8.38
CA GLN A 374 11.35 17.21 -7.57
C GLN A 374 10.16 17.23 -6.59
N VAL A 375 9.53 16.10 -6.31
CA VAL A 375 8.32 16.06 -5.46
C VAL A 375 8.62 16.25 -3.98
N GLY A 376 8.45 17.46 -3.49
CA GLY A 376 8.90 17.87 -2.15
C GLY A 376 9.84 19.08 -2.19
N ILE A 377 10.38 19.40 -3.36
CA ILE A 377 10.92 20.74 -3.68
C ILE A 377 9.84 21.61 -4.35
N SER A 378 8.91 20.98 -5.10
CA SER A 378 7.79 21.65 -5.78
C SER A 378 6.43 21.17 -5.27
N ASP A 379 5.55 22.14 -5.04
CA ASP A 379 4.20 22.04 -4.47
C ASP A 379 3.19 21.43 -5.46
N ILE A 380 3.22 20.12 -5.68
CA ILE A 380 2.22 19.48 -6.54
C ILE A 380 1.04 19.01 -5.70
N SER A 381 -0.12 19.65 -5.87
CA SER A 381 -1.36 19.23 -5.21
C SER A 381 -2.02 18.04 -5.91
N GLU A 382 -2.89 17.31 -5.19
CA GLU A 382 -3.68 16.24 -5.82
C GLU A 382 -4.57 16.78 -6.96
N SER A 383 -5.10 17.99 -6.83
CA SER A 383 -5.85 18.65 -7.89
C SER A 383 -5.00 18.93 -9.13
N GLU A 384 -3.73 19.33 -8.95
CA GLU A 384 -2.81 19.58 -10.05
C GLU A 384 -2.46 18.27 -10.78
N LEU A 385 -2.25 17.16 -10.06
CA LEU A 385 -2.05 15.83 -10.67
C LEU A 385 -3.24 15.43 -11.55
N VAL A 386 -4.46 15.61 -11.05
CA VAL A 386 -5.70 15.26 -11.78
C VAL A 386 -5.90 16.16 -13.00
N GLU A 387 -5.63 17.46 -12.87
CA GLU A 387 -5.71 18.41 -13.99
C GLU A 387 -4.70 18.05 -15.09
N GLN A 388 -3.44 17.77 -14.72
CA GLN A 388 -2.41 17.39 -15.68
C GLN A 388 -2.69 16.03 -16.32
N ALA A 389 -3.24 15.07 -15.57
CA ALA A 389 -3.69 13.79 -16.12
C ALA A 389 -4.81 13.99 -17.16
N SER A 390 -5.77 14.87 -16.88
CA SER A 390 -6.86 15.20 -17.80
C SER A 390 -6.37 15.92 -19.05
N ALA A 391 -5.35 16.78 -18.93
CA ALA A 391 -4.71 17.43 -20.08
C ALA A 391 -4.00 16.41 -21.00
N ILE A 392 -3.41 15.36 -20.43
CA ILE A 392 -2.81 14.27 -21.21
C ILE A 392 -3.89 13.46 -21.95
N ASP A 393 -5.07 13.25 -21.35
CA ASP A 393 -6.17 12.55 -22.02
C ASP A 393 -6.58 13.25 -23.33
N LEU A 394 -6.64 14.58 -23.33
CA LEU A 394 -6.89 15.37 -24.54
C LEU A 394 -5.81 15.16 -25.62
N ALA A 395 -4.54 15.10 -25.22
CA ALA A 395 -3.44 14.83 -26.13
C ALA A 395 -3.49 13.41 -26.70
N LEU A 396 -3.84 12.42 -25.87
CA LEU A 396 -4.02 11.04 -26.28
C LEU A 396 -5.15 10.89 -27.31
N GLU A 397 -6.29 11.54 -27.09
CA GLU A 397 -7.41 11.56 -28.04
C GLU A 397 -7.03 12.22 -29.37
N THR A 398 -6.36 13.38 -29.30
CA THR A 398 -5.97 14.13 -30.50
C THR A 398 -4.94 13.36 -31.34
N ILE A 399 -3.90 12.81 -30.71
CA ILE A 399 -2.87 12.05 -31.43
C ILE A 399 -3.43 10.69 -31.88
N GLY A 400 -4.28 10.06 -31.06
CA GLY A 400 -4.91 8.77 -31.39
C GLY A 400 -5.91 8.86 -32.54
N SER A 401 -6.48 10.04 -32.81
CA SER A 401 -7.40 10.29 -33.92
C SER A 401 -6.70 10.67 -35.24
N LEU A 402 -5.36 10.73 -35.26
CA LEU A 402 -4.61 10.96 -36.50
C LEU A 402 -4.92 9.88 -37.54
N ASN A 403 -5.19 10.32 -38.77
CA ASN A 403 -5.47 9.42 -39.88
C ASN A 403 -4.19 8.66 -40.27
N PHE A 404 -4.08 7.40 -39.83
CA PHE A 404 -2.88 6.59 -40.00
C PHE A 404 -2.44 6.42 -41.47
N PRO A 405 -3.35 6.15 -42.43
CA PRO A 405 -3.01 6.22 -43.86
C PRO A 405 -2.42 7.55 -44.34
N HIS A 406 -2.78 8.67 -43.72
CA HIS A 406 -2.16 9.97 -44.02
C HIS A 406 -0.78 10.09 -43.36
N VAL A 407 -0.63 9.64 -42.11
CA VAL A 407 0.65 9.62 -41.39
C VAL A 407 1.71 8.85 -42.17
N GLU A 408 1.37 7.68 -42.72
CA GLU A 408 2.33 6.89 -43.51
C GLU A 408 2.76 7.55 -44.82
N LYS A 409 1.90 8.38 -45.42
CA LYS A 409 2.24 9.16 -46.62
C LYS A 409 3.26 10.25 -46.33
N MET A 410 3.51 10.57 -45.07
CA MET A 410 4.50 11.57 -44.65
C MET A 410 5.93 11.01 -44.55
N LYS A 411 6.14 9.71 -44.76
CA LYS A 411 7.49 9.09 -44.80
C LYS A 411 8.36 9.79 -45.86
N GLY A 412 9.54 10.28 -45.46
CA GLY A 412 10.48 10.99 -46.34
C GLY A 412 10.08 12.42 -46.72
N VAL A 413 8.92 12.92 -46.30
CA VAL A 413 8.47 14.30 -46.56
C VAL A 413 9.01 15.25 -45.49
N ASP A 414 9.74 16.29 -45.87
CA ASP A 414 10.15 17.38 -44.96
C ASP A 414 9.45 18.67 -45.38
N LEU A 415 8.38 19.06 -44.67
CA LEU A 415 7.60 20.24 -45.01
C LEU A 415 8.39 21.55 -44.85
N ARG A 416 9.50 21.56 -44.12
CA ARG A 416 10.38 22.74 -44.02
C ARG A 416 11.10 23.02 -45.33
N SER A 417 11.39 21.95 -46.10
CA SER A 417 12.02 22.06 -47.42
C SER A 417 11.06 22.60 -48.49
N SER A 418 9.75 22.42 -48.29
CA SER A 418 8.70 22.92 -49.18
C SER A 418 8.43 24.42 -49.00
N SER A 419 8.51 24.93 -47.76
CA SER A 419 8.32 26.36 -47.47
C SER A 419 9.47 27.25 -47.95
N SER A 420 10.67 26.69 -48.15
CA SER A 420 11.84 27.43 -48.66
C SER A 420 11.82 27.62 -50.18
N GLN A 421 10.90 26.99 -50.91
CA GLN A 421 10.72 27.18 -52.36
C GLN A 421 9.64 28.22 -52.74
N GLN A 422 8.85 28.73 -51.78
CA GLN A 422 7.82 29.74 -52.03
C GLN A 422 8.28 31.19 -51.81
N GLU A 423 9.47 31.43 -51.27
CA GLU A 423 10.04 32.79 -51.13
C GLU A 423 10.97 33.20 -52.29
N VAL A 424 11.10 32.36 -53.33
CA VAL A 424 11.80 32.69 -54.58
C VAL A 424 10.90 32.40 -55.78
N MET A 425 9.82 33.16 -55.90
CA MET A 425 9.09 33.37 -57.17
C MET A 425 8.54 34.78 -57.25
#